data_AF-A0A1H9NBN2-F1
#
_entry.id   AF-A0A1H9NBN2-F1
#
_cell.length_a   1.000
_cell.length_b   1.000
_cell.length_c   1.000
_cell.angle_alpha   90.00
_cell.angle_beta   90.00
_cell.angle_gamma   90.00
#
_symmetry.space_group_name_H-M   'P 1'
#
loop_
_entity.id
_entity.type
_entity.pdbx_description
1 polymer ?
#
loop_
_entity_poly.entity_id
_entity_poly.type
_entity_poly.pdbx_seq_one_letter_code
_entity_poly.pdbx_strand_id
1 'polypeptide(L)'
;MGVPAAVPKEPRHARAYADETSVAFDALDRQILQLLQTDGRIKLSELGRQVRLSPAAVTERVRRLEAAGVISGYGAHVVPGRLGYGIQAFIRVDPHGGYTLKHPRTLELIQRPEITEVHHVVGEDC
;
A
#
# COMPACT_ATOMS: atom_id res chain seq x y z
N MET A 1 -2.24 -7.83 -43.86
CA MET A 1 -3.29 -8.59 -43.16
C MET A 1 -3.40 -8.01 -41.76
N GLY A 2 -4.48 -7.28 -41.51
CA GLY A 2 -4.63 -6.45 -40.31
C GLY A 2 -4.90 -7.31 -39.08
N VAL A 3 -4.21 -6.99 -38.00
CA VAL A 3 -4.55 -7.47 -36.66
C VAL A 3 -5.86 -6.78 -36.29
N PRO A 4 -6.97 -7.50 -36.03
CA PRO A 4 -8.17 -6.84 -35.54
C PRO A 4 -7.87 -6.33 -34.12
N ALA A 5 -8.12 -5.03 -33.95
CA ALA A 5 -8.00 -4.32 -32.70
C ALA A 5 -8.78 -5.04 -31.60
N ALA A 6 -8.12 -5.18 -30.44
CA ALA A 6 -8.72 -5.65 -29.21
C ALA A 6 -9.97 -4.82 -28.91
N VAL A 7 -11.10 -5.51 -28.76
CA VAL A 7 -12.26 -4.96 -28.06
C VAL A 7 -11.90 -4.95 -26.57
N PRO A 8 -11.83 -3.79 -25.89
CA PRO A 8 -11.54 -3.78 -24.47
C PRO A 8 -12.76 -4.34 -23.72
N LYS A 9 -12.63 -5.53 -23.12
CA LYS A 9 -13.64 -6.04 -22.18
C LYS A 9 -13.18 -5.72 -20.75
N GLU A 10 -13.71 -4.58 -20.27
CA GLU A 10 -13.89 -4.06 -18.90
C GLU A 10 -12.91 -4.47 -17.76
N PRO A 11 -12.47 -3.51 -16.91
CA PRO A 11 -11.57 -3.79 -15.79
C PRO A 11 -12.37 -4.28 -14.57
N ARG A 12 -12.05 -5.47 -14.02
CA ARG A 12 -12.65 -5.92 -12.74
C ARG A 12 -11.68 -6.68 -11.85
N HIS A 13 -10.72 -5.96 -11.27
CA HIS A 13 -10.11 -6.33 -9.99
C HIS A 13 -10.11 -5.14 -9.01
N ALA A 14 -11.29 -4.51 -8.85
CA ALA A 14 -11.52 -3.46 -7.85
C ALA A 14 -11.83 -4.01 -6.43
N ARG A 15 -11.39 -5.23 -6.08
CA ARG A 15 -11.94 -5.95 -4.89
C ARG A 15 -10.95 -6.47 -3.84
N ALA A 16 -9.66 -6.15 -3.91
CA ALA A 16 -8.74 -6.44 -2.79
C ALA A 16 -8.69 -5.34 -1.71
N TYR A 17 -9.32 -4.18 -1.96
CA TYR A 17 -9.47 -3.06 -1.02
C TYR A 17 -10.90 -2.92 -0.45
N ALA A 18 -11.77 -3.91 -0.67
CA ALA A 18 -13.19 -3.80 -0.37
C ALA A 18 -13.66 -4.84 0.66
N ASP A 19 -13.30 -4.61 1.93
CA ASP A 19 -14.07 -4.87 3.17
C ASP A 19 -13.14 -4.50 4.37
N GLU A 20 -13.44 -3.73 5.40
CA GLU A 20 -14.68 -3.26 6.02
C GLU A 20 -14.44 -1.82 6.56
N THR A 21 -15.43 -0.92 6.51
CA THR A 21 -15.38 0.51 6.97
C THR A 21 -14.78 1.52 5.98
N SER A 22 -15.53 1.88 4.93
CA SER A 22 -15.21 3.08 4.14
C SER A 22 -15.38 4.33 5.01
N VAL A 23 -14.29 4.86 5.55
CA VAL A 23 -14.32 6.17 6.22
C VAL A 23 -14.48 7.26 5.17
N ALA A 24 -15.52 8.08 5.33
CA ALA A 24 -15.73 9.24 4.48
C ALA A 24 -14.55 10.21 4.65
N PHE A 25 -13.74 10.32 3.60
CA PHE A 25 -12.55 11.15 3.52
C PHE A 25 -12.89 12.50 2.92
N ASP A 26 -12.57 13.59 3.62
CA ASP A 26 -12.72 14.93 3.06
C ASP A 26 -11.39 15.45 2.46
N ALA A 27 -11.43 16.65 1.89
CA ALA A 27 -10.27 17.27 1.27
C ALA A 27 -9.16 17.60 2.27
N LEU A 28 -9.50 17.90 3.53
CA LEU A 28 -8.52 18.21 4.58
C LEU A 28 -7.80 16.93 5.03
N ASP A 29 -8.52 15.82 5.14
CA ASP A 29 -7.91 14.53 5.46
C ASP A 29 -6.87 14.14 4.39
N ARG A 30 -7.14 14.40 3.10
CA ARG A 30 -6.17 14.18 2.02
C ARG A 30 -4.92 15.04 2.17
N GLN A 31 -5.09 16.31 2.53
CA GLN A 31 -3.96 17.22 2.77
C GLN A 31 -3.12 16.76 3.97
N ILE A 32 -3.78 16.33 5.06
CA ILE A 32 -3.13 15.76 6.23
C ILE A 32 -2.29 14.54 5.84
N LEU A 33 -2.87 13.59 5.08
CA LEU A 33 -2.14 12.40 4.62
C LEU A 33 -0.94 12.78 3.74
N GLN A 34 -1.10 13.72 2.81
CA GLN A 34 -0.02 14.13 1.93
C GLN A 34 1.16 14.73 2.70
N LEU A 35 0.88 15.54 3.73
CA LEU A 35 1.89 16.12 4.60
C LEU A 35 2.57 15.04 5.45
N LEU A 36 1.81 14.12 6.04
CA LEU A 36 2.35 13.01 6.83
C LEU A 36 3.18 12.01 5.99
N GLN A 37 2.81 11.77 4.73
CA GLN A 37 3.59 10.94 3.81
C GLN A 37 4.90 11.60 3.40
N THR A 38 4.94 12.94 3.38
CA THR A 38 6.14 13.71 3.07
C THR A 38 7.06 13.80 4.29
N ASP A 39 6.50 14.10 5.46
CA ASP A 39 7.21 14.16 6.74
C ASP A 39 6.36 13.52 7.84
N GLY A 40 6.58 12.23 8.08
CA GLY A 40 5.88 11.48 9.13
C GLY A 40 6.24 11.93 10.56
N ARG A 41 7.21 12.83 10.73
CA ARG A 41 7.64 13.36 12.04
C ARG A 41 7.16 14.80 12.28
N ILE A 42 6.38 15.36 11.35
CA ILE A 42 5.82 16.71 11.50
C ILE A 42 5.04 16.83 12.81
N LYS A 43 5.27 17.92 13.55
CA LYS A 43 4.52 18.18 14.79
C LYS A 43 3.06 18.46 14.44
N LEU A 44 2.10 17.92 15.21
CA LEU A 44 0.67 18.12 14.97
C LEU A 44 0.25 19.61 14.99
N SER A 45 0.93 20.44 15.78
CA SER A 45 0.72 21.90 15.78
C SER A 45 1.12 22.56 14.46
N GLU A 46 2.23 22.11 13.87
CA GLU A 46 2.72 22.58 12.57
C GLU A 46 1.84 22.06 11.43
N LEU A 47 1.46 20.79 11.49
CA LEU A 47 0.50 20.18 10.58
C LEU A 47 -0.82 20.96 10.56
N GLY A 48 -1.36 21.29 11.74
CA GLY A 48 -2.54 22.15 11.89
C GLY A 48 -2.40 23.52 11.26
N ARG A 49 -1.24 24.16 11.42
CA ARG A 49 -0.96 25.46 10.79
C ARG A 49 -1.01 25.35 9.26
N GLN A 50 -0.46 24.30 8.68
CA GLN A 50 -0.42 24.11 7.22
C GLN A 50 -1.80 23.82 6.62
N VAL A 51 -2.64 23.04 7.31
CA VAL A 51 -4.02 22.73 6.88
C VAL A 51 -5.09 23.70 7.42
N ARG A 52 -4.67 24.80 8.07
CA ARG A 52 -5.55 25.84 8.65
C ARG A 52 -6.57 25.30 9.67
N LEU A 53 -6.14 24.36 10.50
CA LEU A 53 -6.94 23.79 11.58
C LEU A 53 -6.29 24.05 12.95
N SER A 54 -7.10 23.99 14.01
CA SER A 54 -6.57 24.00 15.36
C SER A 54 -5.78 22.70 15.63
N PRO A 55 -4.76 22.72 16.52
CA PRO A 55 -4.00 21.52 16.87
C PRO A 55 -4.90 20.37 17.36
N ALA A 56 -5.96 20.67 18.11
CA ALA A 56 -6.92 19.67 18.59
C ALA A 56 -7.72 19.03 17.44
N ALA A 57 -8.15 19.82 16.45
CA ALA A 57 -8.89 19.32 15.29
C ALA A 57 -8.04 18.40 14.40
N VAL A 58 -6.76 18.73 14.18
CA VAL A 58 -5.84 17.84 13.45
C VAL A 58 -5.56 16.57 14.23
N THR A 59 -5.37 16.67 15.54
CA THR A 59 -5.10 15.50 16.39
C THR A 59 -6.26 14.50 16.33
N GLU A 60 -7.51 14.98 16.41
CA GLU A 60 -8.69 14.12 16.27
C GLU A 60 -8.71 13.46 14.89
N ARG A 61 -8.51 14.24 13.82
CA ARG A 61 -8.53 13.70 12.46
C ARG A 61 -7.48 12.62 12.26
N VAL A 62 -6.23 12.87 12.64
CA VAL A 62 -5.15 11.87 12.55
C VAL A 62 -5.51 10.61 13.34
N ARG A 63 -6.00 10.76 14.57
CA ARG A 63 -6.44 9.62 15.39
C ARG A 63 -7.57 8.83 14.75
N ARG A 64 -8.54 9.51 14.11
CA ARG A 64 -9.63 8.86 13.37
C ARG A 64 -9.09 8.10 12.16
N LEU A 65 -8.11 8.66 11.44
CA LEU A 65 -7.46 8.02 10.30
C LEU A 65 -6.66 6.77 10.70
N GLU A 66 -5.98 6.82 11.85
CA GLU A 66 -5.29 5.67 12.45
C GLU A 66 -6.28 4.59 12.91
N ALA A 67 -7.32 4.97 13.66
CA ALA A 67 -8.34 4.05 14.15
C ALA A 67 -9.11 3.36 13.02
N ALA A 68 -9.25 4.04 11.88
CA ALA A 68 -9.84 3.52 10.66
C ALA A 68 -8.91 2.62 9.84
N GLY A 69 -7.64 2.47 10.23
CA GLY A 69 -6.64 1.72 9.47
C GLY A 69 -6.20 2.41 8.17
N VAL A 70 -6.60 3.66 7.93
CA VAL A 70 -6.14 4.42 6.75
C VAL A 70 -4.67 4.80 6.91
N ILE A 71 -4.27 5.16 8.14
CA ILE A 71 -2.86 5.23 8.52
C ILE A 71 -2.52 3.90 9.19
N SER A 72 -1.79 3.04 8.48
CA SER A 72 -1.38 1.72 8.98
C SER A 72 -0.19 1.76 9.93
N GLY A 73 0.59 2.85 9.92
CA GLY A 73 1.71 3.05 10.83
C GLY A 73 2.67 4.14 10.36
N TYR A 74 3.71 4.35 11.16
CA TYR A 74 4.80 5.28 10.87
C TYR A 74 6.13 4.52 10.85
N GLY A 75 6.95 4.77 9.83
CA GLY A 75 8.20 4.04 9.62
C GLY A 75 9.31 4.92 9.08
N ALA A 76 10.54 4.47 9.25
CA ALA A 76 11.69 5.06 8.60
C ALA A 76 11.88 4.43 7.20
N HIS A 77 12.13 5.26 6.19
CA HIS A 77 12.57 4.76 4.89
C HIS A 77 14.07 4.47 4.97
N VAL A 78 14.42 3.19 4.96
CA VAL A 78 15.81 2.71 5.05
C VAL A 78 16.32 2.30 3.67
N VAL A 79 17.60 2.55 3.39
CA VAL A 79 18.25 2.14 2.14
C VAL A 79 18.88 0.76 2.33
N PRO A 80 18.33 -0.33 1.77
CA PRO A 80 18.80 -1.69 2.05
C PRO A 80 20.29 -1.89 1.69
N GLY A 81 20.74 -1.31 0.57
CA GLY A 81 22.15 -1.40 0.15
C GLY A 81 23.14 -0.81 1.15
N ARG A 82 22.75 0.17 1.98
CA ARG A 82 23.60 0.74 3.04
C ARG A 82 23.69 -0.16 4.28
N LEU A 83 22.78 -1.12 4.41
CA LEU A 83 22.74 -2.09 5.50
C LEU A 83 23.42 -3.42 5.12
N GLY A 84 24.04 -3.50 3.93
CA GLY A 84 24.71 -4.70 3.44
C GLY A 84 23.82 -5.61 2.59
N TYR A 85 22.56 -5.24 2.34
CA TYR A 85 21.69 -5.94 1.37
C TYR A 85 22.06 -5.51 -0.06
N GLY A 86 23.10 -6.14 -0.61
CA GLY A 86 23.64 -5.79 -1.92
C GLY A 86 22.81 -6.26 -3.11
N ILE A 87 21.77 -7.07 -2.89
CA ILE A 87 20.90 -7.61 -3.94
C ILE A 87 19.45 -7.38 -3.54
N GLN A 88 18.68 -6.82 -4.47
CA GLN A 88 17.23 -6.79 -4.44
C GLN A 88 16.76 -7.37 -5.77
N ALA A 89 15.82 -8.31 -5.73
CA ALA A 89 15.36 -9.03 -6.91
C ALA A 89 13.83 -9.14 -6.92
N PHE A 90 13.25 -9.09 -8.11
CA PHE A 90 11.89 -9.53 -8.35
C PHE A 90 11.93 -10.96 -8.88
N ILE A 91 11.28 -11.87 -8.18
CA ILE A 91 11.23 -13.29 -8.56
C ILE A 91 9.83 -13.58 -9.07
N ARG A 92 9.72 -13.95 -10.34
CA ARG A 92 8.48 -14.52 -10.88
C ARG A 92 8.42 -15.99 -10.48
N VAL A 93 7.28 -16.40 -9.95
CA VAL A 93 6.99 -17.80 -9.64
C VAL A 93 5.80 -18.21 -10.47
N ASP A 94 6.01 -19.14 -11.42
CA ASP A 94 4.91 -19.83 -12.09
C ASP A 94 4.38 -20.91 -11.15
N PRO A 95 3.12 -20.81 -10.70
CA PRO A 95 2.49 -21.82 -9.88
C PRO A 95 2.08 -23.04 -10.73
N HIS A 96 3.04 -23.83 -11.21
CA HIS A 96 2.76 -25.07 -11.92
C HIS A 96 1.84 -25.97 -11.06
N GLY A 97 0.61 -26.22 -11.53
CA GLY A 97 -0.35 -27.10 -10.85
C GLY A 97 -1.30 -26.41 -9.85
N GLY A 98 -1.55 -25.10 -9.98
CA GLY A 98 -2.62 -24.43 -9.24
C GLY A 98 -2.24 -23.96 -7.83
N TYR A 99 -0.95 -23.69 -7.59
CA TYR A 99 -0.52 -23.02 -6.36
C TYR A 99 -1.14 -21.62 -6.30
N THR A 100 -2.03 -21.42 -5.35
CA THR A 100 -2.58 -20.09 -5.03
C THR A 100 -1.75 -19.46 -3.92
N LEU A 101 -1.97 -18.17 -3.63
CA LEU A 101 -1.41 -17.51 -2.44
C LEU A 101 -1.78 -18.23 -1.12
N LYS A 102 -2.81 -19.10 -1.13
CA LYS A 102 -3.25 -19.88 0.02
C LYS A 102 -2.56 -21.24 0.14
N HIS A 103 -1.71 -21.61 -0.82
CA HIS A 103 -1.02 -22.89 -0.77
C HIS A 103 -0.04 -22.91 0.43
N PRO A 104 0.02 -24.00 1.23
CA PRO A 104 0.86 -24.05 2.44
C PRO A 104 2.33 -23.68 2.22
N ARG A 105 2.94 -24.15 1.12
CA ARG A 105 4.31 -23.77 0.74
C ARG A 105 4.47 -22.28 0.44
N THR A 106 3.47 -21.64 -0.15
CA THR A 106 3.50 -20.19 -0.42
C THR A 106 3.43 -19.42 0.89
N LEU A 107 2.57 -19.85 1.81
CA LEU A 107 2.45 -19.24 3.14
C LEU A 107 3.74 -19.36 3.94
N GLU A 108 4.42 -20.51 3.91
CA GLU A 108 5.73 -20.70 4.54
C GLU A 108 6.79 -19.75 3.96
N LEU A 109 6.81 -19.61 2.63
CA LEU A 109 7.76 -18.74 1.94
C LEU A 109 7.58 -17.26 2.33
N ILE A 110 6.33 -16.80 2.44
CA ILE A 110 5.99 -15.41 2.79
C ILE A 110 6.42 -15.04 4.21
N GLN A 111 6.59 -16.01 5.11
CA GLN A 111 7.06 -15.74 6.48
C GLN A 111 8.56 -15.44 6.57
N ARG A 112 9.31 -15.60 5.47
CA ARG A 112 10.75 -15.33 5.46
C ARG A 112 11.01 -13.82 5.40
N PRO A 113 11.90 -13.28 6.25
CA PRO A 113 12.17 -11.84 6.30
C PRO A 113 12.78 -11.29 5.01
N GLU A 114 13.40 -12.13 4.19
CA GLU A 114 13.93 -11.75 2.88
C GLU A 114 12.84 -11.49 1.83
N ILE A 115 11.63 -12.02 2.06
CA ILE A 115 10.48 -11.80 1.18
C ILE A 115 9.70 -10.59 1.69
N THR A 116 9.98 -9.43 1.11
CA THR A 116 9.36 -8.17 1.54
C THR A 116 7.91 -8.03 1.06
N GLU A 117 7.60 -8.54 -0.13
CA GLU A 117 6.29 -8.40 -0.76
C GLU A 117 5.98 -9.59 -1.67
N VAL A 118 4.71 -9.98 -1.74
CA VAL A 118 4.20 -10.99 -2.68
C VAL A 118 2.92 -10.49 -3.32
N HIS A 119 2.89 -10.54 -4.65
CA HIS A 119 1.78 -10.05 -5.46
C HIS A 119 1.30 -11.15 -6.38
N HIS A 120 -0.02 -11.37 -6.44
CA HIS A 120 -0.62 -12.21 -7.48
C HIS A 120 -0.97 -11.34 -8.67
N VAL A 121 -0.21 -11.50 -9.74
CA VAL A 121 -0.38 -10.75 -11.00
C VAL A 121 -1.11 -11.62 -12.03
N VAL A 122 -1.88 -10.98 -12.91
CA VAL A 122 -2.61 -11.64 -14.00
C VAL A 122 -2.11 -11.09 -15.33
N GLY A 123 -1.78 -11.93 -16.30
CA GLY A 123 -1.30 -11.54 -17.64
C GLY A 123 -0.63 -12.70 -18.39
N GLU A 124 -0.26 -12.51 -19.67
CA GLU A 124 0.44 -13.53 -20.48
C GLU A 124 1.90 -13.76 -20.05
N ASP A 125 2.43 -12.93 -19.13
CA ASP A 125 3.74 -13.10 -18.51
C ASP A 125 3.71 -13.96 -17.21
N CYS A 126 2.58 -14.64 -16.95
CA CYS A 126 2.42 -15.62 -15.88
C CYS A 126 3.20 -16.92 -16.14
#